data_AF-A0A3G2S7N2-F1
#
_entry.id   AF-A0A3G2S7N2-F1
#
_cell.length_a   1.000
_cell.length_b   1.000
_cell.length_c   1.000
_cell.angle_alpha   90.00
_cell.angle_beta   90.00
_cell.angle_gamma   90.00
#
_symmetry.space_group_name_H-M   'P 1'
#
loop_
_entity.id
_entity.type
_entity.pdbx_description
1 polymer ?
#
loop_
_entity_poly.entity_id
_entity_poly.type
_entity_poly.pdbx_seq_one_letter_code
_entity_poly.pdbx_strand_id
1 'polypeptide(L)'
;MPRHIPGQVTQSVSRLLEGQYIKSPPAWYDATLRHPPVYPPPLSSRVRPDSDLPRSLQSEARKVPHLAANKAGRRSHLNSLKKLRSQLPPLRPQPIVYEGDRIRRQFFRDHPWEAKRPRMLTETDYTLEEPISPTLSRGQVPELYMWSRINPSVEDVVQCTLKTAECTDMSLSQAYRRTIASYHAIHAEREHRMRHAILEARSLGAEFGPTETERGFIKESRELDKWAALNQGVQLEEATETPSKREHRVKRTDMTFTNGAAYMDSAQSLTSGQAVLEQHTASEPTPQPAHTSSPDDYLGIASRG
;
A
#
# COMPACT_ATOMS: atom_id res chain seq x y z
N MET A 1 43.53 -20.88 -7.04
CA MET A 1 42.55 -21.65 -6.24
C MET A 1 41.47 -22.19 -7.15
N PRO A 2 41.03 -23.46 -6.98
CA PRO A 2 39.91 -24.03 -7.73
C PRO A 2 38.65 -23.18 -7.49
N ARG A 3 37.90 -22.87 -8.56
CA ARG A 3 36.61 -22.19 -8.42
C ARG A 3 35.59 -23.20 -7.91
N HIS A 4 35.10 -23.02 -6.69
CA HIS A 4 34.01 -23.83 -6.15
C HIS A 4 32.69 -23.37 -6.77
N ILE A 5 32.19 -24.13 -7.76
CA ILE A 5 30.89 -23.88 -8.39
C ILE A 5 29.88 -24.85 -7.72
N PRO A 6 28.89 -24.34 -6.96
CA PRO A 6 27.97 -25.20 -6.21
C PRO A 6 27.16 -26.14 -7.11
N GLY A 7 26.87 -25.76 -8.35
CA GLY A 7 26.19 -26.62 -9.33
C GLY A 7 27.04 -27.78 -9.88
N GLN A 8 28.35 -27.76 -9.66
CA GLN A 8 29.29 -28.78 -10.17
C GLN A 8 29.72 -29.78 -9.09
N VAL A 9 29.09 -29.76 -7.92
CA VAL A 9 29.45 -30.61 -6.79
C VAL A 9 29.31 -32.10 -7.15
N THR A 10 28.25 -32.49 -7.86
CA THR A 10 28.07 -33.87 -8.36
C THR A 10 29.18 -34.29 -9.31
N GLN A 11 29.54 -33.42 -10.26
CA GLN A 11 30.63 -33.66 -11.23
C GLN A 11 32.00 -33.73 -10.55
N SER A 12 32.21 -32.96 -9.48
CA SER A 12 33.47 -33.02 -8.72
C SER A 12 33.59 -34.33 -7.95
N VAL A 13 32.50 -34.81 -7.34
CA VAL A 13 32.47 -36.08 -6.62
C VAL A 13 32.56 -37.26 -7.58
N SER A 14 31.92 -37.20 -8.76
CA SER A 14 32.06 -38.24 -9.79
C SER A 14 33.52 -38.40 -10.21
N ARG A 15 34.23 -37.30 -10.45
CA ARG A 15 35.67 -37.30 -10.78
C ARG A 15 36.54 -37.85 -9.63
N LEU A 16 36.18 -37.57 -8.38
CA LEU A 16 36.91 -38.10 -7.21
C LEU A 16 36.68 -39.60 -7.01
N LEU A 17 35.49 -40.11 -7.33
CA LEU A 17 35.18 -41.54 -7.32
C LEU A 17 35.90 -42.27 -8.48
N GLU A 18 35.87 -41.69 -9.69
CA GLU A 18 36.62 -42.20 -10.86
C GLU A 18 38.13 -42.26 -10.59
N GLY A 19 38.68 -41.21 -9.97
CA GLY A 19 40.09 -41.15 -9.56
C GLY A 19 40.44 -41.96 -8.32
N GLN A 20 39.49 -42.73 -7.75
CA GLN A 20 39.65 -43.54 -6.53
C GLN A 20 40.15 -42.75 -5.29
N TYR A 21 39.97 -41.42 -5.28
CA TYR A 21 40.28 -40.57 -4.13
C TYR A 21 39.24 -40.73 -3.01
N ILE A 22 38.03 -41.15 -3.37
CA ILE A 22 36.94 -41.50 -2.44
C ILE A 22 36.59 -42.97 -2.68
N LYS A 23 36.54 -43.76 -1.60
CA LYS A 23 36.28 -45.22 -1.67
C LYS A 23 34.80 -45.55 -1.81
N SER A 24 33.92 -44.76 -1.20
CA SER A 24 32.48 -45.00 -1.18
C SER A 24 31.74 -43.72 -1.56
N PRO A 25 30.73 -43.78 -2.44
CA PRO A 25 29.93 -42.61 -2.79
C PRO A 25 29.23 -42.03 -1.54
N PRO A 26 29.19 -40.69 -1.39
CA PRO A 26 28.40 -40.06 -0.34
C PRO A 26 26.90 -40.40 -0.46
N ALA A 27 26.19 -40.47 0.68
CA ALA A 27 24.78 -40.85 0.71
C ALA A 27 23.86 -39.96 -0.15
N TRP A 28 24.19 -38.68 -0.34
CA TRP A 28 23.42 -37.73 -1.15
C TRP A 28 23.72 -37.80 -2.65
N TYR A 29 24.78 -38.49 -3.08
CA TYR A 29 25.27 -38.47 -4.47
C TYR A 29 24.22 -39.00 -5.47
N ASP A 30 23.60 -40.14 -5.18
CA ASP A 30 22.55 -40.74 -6.02
C ASP A 30 21.32 -39.81 -6.13
N ALA A 31 20.88 -39.21 -5.02
CA ALA A 31 19.77 -38.25 -5.02
C ALA A 31 20.05 -37.04 -5.92
N THR A 32 21.28 -36.51 -5.90
CA THR A 32 21.66 -35.38 -6.75
C THR A 32 21.88 -35.73 -8.22
N LEU A 33 22.17 -37.00 -8.55
CA LEU A 33 22.18 -37.47 -9.94
C LEU A 33 20.76 -37.53 -10.52
N ARG A 34 19.80 -37.99 -9.71
CA ARG A 34 18.37 -38.04 -10.09
C ARG A 34 17.74 -36.66 -10.15
N HIS A 35 18.19 -35.73 -9.30
CA HIS A 35 17.70 -34.36 -9.22
C HIS A 35 18.85 -33.37 -9.40
N PRO A 36 19.31 -33.16 -10.66
CA PRO A 36 20.41 -32.23 -10.91
C PRO A 36 20.02 -30.80 -10.54
N PRO A 37 20.98 -29.99 -10.04
CA PRO A 37 20.70 -28.59 -9.70
C PRO A 37 20.31 -27.80 -10.95
N VAL A 38 19.28 -26.96 -10.83
CA VAL A 38 18.83 -26.07 -11.92
C VAL A 38 19.75 -24.85 -11.98
N TYR A 39 20.30 -24.57 -13.17
CA TYR A 39 21.03 -23.33 -13.40
C TYR A 39 20.05 -22.17 -13.58
N PRO A 40 20.25 -21.03 -12.90
CA PRO A 40 19.42 -19.87 -13.13
C PRO A 40 19.53 -19.45 -14.61
N PRO A 41 18.41 -19.20 -15.31
CA PRO A 41 18.46 -18.75 -16.68
C PRO A 41 19.18 -17.39 -16.78
N PRO A 42 19.73 -17.04 -17.96
CA PRO A 42 20.31 -15.71 -18.17
C PRO A 42 19.26 -14.63 -17.87
N LEU A 43 19.71 -13.48 -17.34
CA LEU A 43 18.81 -12.36 -17.08
C LEU A 43 18.13 -11.93 -18.39
N SER A 44 16.81 -12.10 -18.44
CA SER A 44 15.97 -11.68 -19.54
C SER A 44 14.85 -10.79 -19.01
N SER A 45 14.46 -9.80 -19.81
CA SER A 45 13.27 -9.00 -19.53
C SER A 45 12.03 -9.81 -19.87
N ARG A 46 11.13 -10.02 -18.90
CA ARG A 46 9.81 -10.59 -19.17
C ARG A 46 8.89 -9.50 -19.71
N VAL A 47 8.21 -9.76 -20.82
CA VAL A 47 7.14 -8.89 -21.34
C VAL A 47 5.89 -9.14 -20.49
N ARG A 48 5.33 -8.09 -19.88
CA ARG A 48 4.10 -8.15 -19.11
C ARG A 48 2.92 -7.61 -19.91
N PRO A 49 1.69 -8.07 -19.63
CA PRO A 49 0.50 -7.49 -20.24
C PRO A 49 0.38 -6.00 -19.88
N ASP A 50 -0.23 -5.21 -20.77
CA ASP A 50 -0.40 -3.76 -20.56
C ASP A 50 -1.31 -3.44 -19.36
N SER A 51 -2.21 -4.36 -18.97
CA SER A 51 -3.10 -4.22 -17.80
C SER A 51 -2.34 -3.97 -16.49
N ASP A 52 -1.21 -4.65 -16.31
CA ASP A 52 -0.46 -4.68 -15.05
C ASP A 52 0.63 -3.60 -15.01
N LEU A 53 0.77 -2.85 -16.11
CA LEU A 53 1.75 -1.80 -16.26
C LEU A 53 1.17 -0.46 -15.81
N PRO A 54 1.97 0.40 -15.14
CA PRO A 54 1.56 1.77 -14.91
C PRO A 54 1.31 2.48 -16.25
N ARG A 55 0.37 3.45 -16.26
CA ARG A 55 -0.07 4.15 -17.49
C ARG A 55 1.09 4.69 -18.34
N SER A 56 2.20 5.13 -17.72
CA SER A 56 3.38 5.61 -18.44
C SER A 56 4.17 4.53 -19.20
N LEU A 57 4.07 3.27 -18.77
CA LEU A 57 4.77 2.13 -19.38
C LEU A 57 3.88 1.31 -20.34
N GLN A 58 2.56 1.56 -20.36
CA GLN A 58 1.61 0.91 -21.27
C GLN A 58 1.95 1.22 -22.73
N SER A 59 1.72 0.24 -23.62
CA SER A 59 2.07 0.37 -25.04
C SER A 59 1.36 1.52 -25.73
N GLU A 60 0.08 1.78 -25.39
CA GLU A 60 -0.70 2.90 -25.93
C GLU A 60 -0.05 4.25 -25.60
N ALA A 61 0.20 4.51 -24.31
CA ALA A 61 0.79 5.76 -23.85
C ALA A 61 2.18 5.98 -24.45
N ARG A 62 2.95 4.91 -24.65
CA ARG A 62 4.23 4.96 -25.36
C ARG A 62 4.07 5.25 -26.84
N LYS A 63 3.02 4.74 -27.52
CA LYS A 63 2.77 4.96 -28.95
C LYS A 63 2.26 6.38 -29.25
N VAL A 64 1.43 6.97 -28.39
CA VAL A 64 0.84 8.32 -28.58
C VAL A 64 1.84 9.37 -29.07
N PRO A 65 3.00 9.62 -28.41
CA PRO A 65 3.95 10.62 -28.87
C PRO A 65 4.61 10.27 -30.21
N HIS A 66 4.76 8.98 -30.54
CA HIS A 66 5.27 8.56 -31.85
C HIS A 66 4.24 8.81 -32.95
N LEU A 67 2.96 8.47 -32.70
CA LEU A 67 1.88 8.73 -33.65
C LEU A 67 1.71 10.23 -33.89
N ALA A 68 1.77 11.05 -32.84
CA ALA A 68 1.71 12.51 -32.94
C ALA A 68 2.90 13.08 -33.73
N ALA A 69 4.12 12.59 -33.48
CA ALA A 69 5.31 13.02 -34.21
C ALA A 69 5.25 12.63 -35.70
N ASN A 70 4.81 11.40 -36.00
CA ASN A 70 4.61 10.92 -37.37
C ASN A 70 3.57 11.76 -38.09
N LYS A 71 2.45 12.09 -37.44
CA LYS A 71 1.40 12.96 -37.99
C LYS A 71 1.94 14.37 -38.28
N ALA A 72 2.87 14.87 -37.46
CA ALA A 72 3.53 16.15 -37.66
C ALA A 72 4.73 16.10 -38.64
N GLY A 73 5.05 14.94 -39.24
CA GLY A 73 6.21 14.77 -40.12
C GLY A 73 7.56 14.92 -39.41
N ARG A 74 7.60 14.82 -38.07
CA ARG A 74 8.80 15.01 -37.25
C ARG A 74 9.27 13.69 -36.66
N ARG A 75 10.57 13.58 -36.37
CA ARG A 75 11.10 12.47 -35.56
C ARG A 75 10.64 12.63 -34.11
N SER A 76 10.15 11.55 -33.49
CA SER A 76 9.81 11.60 -32.07
C SER A 76 11.06 11.85 -31.21
N HIS A 77 10.93 12.68 -30.18
CA HIS A 77 12.03 12.95 -29.24
C HIS A 77 12.52 11.70 -28.50
N LEU A 78 11.72 10.62 -28.51
CA LEU A 78 12.06 9.30 -27.95
C LEU A 78 13.01 8.47 -28.85
N ASN A 79 13.19 8.83 -30.12
CA ASN A 79 14.00 8.10 -31.12
C ASN A 79 15.45 8.62 -31.30
N SER A 80 15.99 9.39 -30.37
CA SER A 80 17.41 9.80 -30.42
C SER A 80 18.33 8.58 -30.41
N LEU A 81 19.33 8.51 -31.31
CA LEU A 81 20.24 7.36 -31.48
C LEU A 81 21.04 6.99 -30.21
N LYS A 82 21.29 7.93 -29.29
CA LYS A 82 21.86 7.63 -27.95
C LYS A 82 20.88 6.82 -27.09
N LYS A 83 19.58 6.88 -27.35
CA LYS A 83 18.55 6.11 -26.65
C LYS A 83 18.44 4.65 -27.12
N LEU A 84 18.96 4.29 -28.31
CA LEU A 84 18.95 2.89 -28.80
C LEU A 84 19.79 1.95 -27.94
N ARG A 85 20.94 2.39 -27.42
CA ARG A 85 21.71 1.60 -26.42
C ARG A 85 21.03 1.51 -25.06
N SER A 86 20.16 2.47 -24.72
CA SER A 86 19.26 2.40 -23.55
C SER A 86 17.91 1.71 -23.85
N GLN A 87 17.69 1.20 -25.07
CA GLN A 87 16.47 0.49 -25.48
C GLN A 87 16.58 -1.03 -25.28
N LEU A 88 17.70 -1.55 -24.76
CA LEU A 88 17.63 -2.83 -24.08
C LEU A 88 16.59 -2.67 -22.96
N PRO A 89 15.53 -3.51 -22.94
CA PRO A 89 14.55 -3.43 -21.88
C PRO A 89 15.29 -3.49 -20.55
N PRO A 90 15.01 -2.57 -19.61
CA PRO A 90 15.69 -2.60 -18.33
C PRO A 90 15.48 -4.00 -17.73
N LEU A 91 16.58 -4.70 -17.43
CA LEU A 91 16.55 -6.02 -16.78
C LEU A 91 16.07 -5.92 -15.31
N ARG A 92 15.55 -4.76 -14.91
CA ARG A 92 14.98 -4.50 -13.60
C ARG A 92 13.53 -4.98 -13.58
N PRO A 93 13.05 -5.52 -12.44
CA PRO A 93 11.65 -5.86 -12.30
C PRO A 93 10.79 -4.60 -12.49
N GLN A 94 9.74 -4.72 -13.29
CA GLN A 94 8.80 -3.63 -13.50
C GLN A 94 7.84 -3.52 -12.28
N PRO A 95 7.34 -2.32 -11.94
CA PRO A 95 6.37 -2.15 -10.86
C PRO A 95 5.02 -2.78 -11.24
N ILE A 96 4.42 -3.52 -10.32
CA ILE A 96 3.09 -4.14 -10.51
C ILE A 96 2.06 -3.13 -10.04
N VAL A 97 1.08 -2.81 -10.89
CA VAL A 97 0.01 -1.86 -10.58
C VAL A 97 -1.32 -2.48 -10.97
N TYR A 98 -2.26 -2.51 -10.04
CA TYR A 98 -3.63 -2.96 -10.30
C TYR A 98 -4.58 -1.78 -10.46
N GLU A 99 -5.68 -1.96 -11.20
CA GLU A 99 -6.74 -0.95 -11.30
C GLU A 99 -7.38 -0.69 -9.93
N GLY A 100 -7.56 -1.74 -9.12
CA GLY A 100 -8.05 -1.64 -7.75
C GLY A 100 -7.20 -0.75 -6.85
N ASP A 101 -5.90 -0.58 -7.11
CA ASP A 101 -5.05 0.32 -6.32
C ASP A 101 -5.46 1.79 -6.45
N ARG A 102 -6.01 2.18 -7.60
CA ARG A 102 -6.52 3.54 -7.81
C ARG A 102 -7.76 3.76 -6.96
N ILE A 103 -8.66 2.78 -6.94
CA ILE A 103 -9.90 2.79 -6.17
C ILE A 103 -9.58 2.83 -4.67
N ARG A 104 -8.63 2.02 -4.19
CA ARG A 104 -8.16 2.05 -2.79
C ARG A 104 -7.65 3.44 -2.39
N ARG A 105 -6.77 4.04 -3.21
CA ARG A 105 -6.22 5.38 -2.92
C ARG A 105 -7.30 6.44 -2.84
N GLN A 106 -8.26 6.38 -3.74
CA GLN A 106 -9.38 7.32 -3.74
C GLN A 106 -10.30 7.09 -2.53
N PHE A 107 -10.60 5.83 -2.22
CA PHE A 107 -11.41 5.49 -1.07
C PHE A 107 -10.83 6.01 0.24
N PHE A 108 -9.54 5.85 0.50
CA PHE A 108 -8.92 6.37 1.72
C PHE A 108 -8.71 7.89 1.71
N ARG A 109 -8.71 8.54 0.54
CA ARG A 109 -8.75 10.00 0.44
C ARG A 109 -10.13 10.54 0.84
N ASP A 110 -11.17 9.90 0.33
CA ASP A 110 -12.56 10.29 0.59
C ASP A 110 -12.96 9.90 2.04
N HIS A 111 -12.42 8.80 2.57
CA HIS A 111 -12.75 8.23 3.88
C HIS A 111 -11.50 8.04 4.75
N PRO A 112 -10.89 9.13 5.27
CA PRO A 112 -9.66 9.04 6.06
C PRO A 112 -9.83 8.25 7.36
N TRP A 113 -11.03 8.22 7.93
CA TRP A 113 -11.33 7.51 9.17
C TRP A 113 -11.43 5.99 9.03
N GLU A 114 -11.60 5.48 7.81
CA GLU A 114 -11.57 4.03 7.55
C GLU A 114 -10.18 3.45 7.78
N ALA A 115 -9.12 4.25 7.62
CA ALA A 115 -7.76 3.82 7.92
C ALA A 115 -7.54 3.54 9.43
N LYS A 116 -8.40 4.09 10.31
CA LYS A 116 -8.32 3.83 11.76
C LYS A 116 -9.04 2.55 12.18
N ARG A 117 -9.83 1.94 11.28
CA ARG A 117 -10.49 0.68 11.59
C ARG A 117 -9.44 -0.44 11.66
N PRO A 118 -9.42 -1.24 12.73
CA PRO A 118 -8.44 -2.31 12.86
C PRO A 118 -8.66 -3.36 11.78
N ARG A 119 -7.57 -3.79 11.14
CA ARG A 119 -7.56 -4.83 10.11
C ARG A 119 -6.41 -5.80 10.34
N MET A 120 -6.69 -7.09 10.22
CA MET A 120 -5.67 -8.13 10.28
C MET A 120 -5.03 -8.26 8.89
N LEU A 121 -3.70 -8.14 8.83
CA LEU A 121 -2.90 -8.40 7.63
C LEU A 121 -2.27 -9.79 7.64
N THR A 122 -2.38 -10.51 8.75
CA THR A 122 -1.93 -11.89 8.88
C THR A 122 -2.89 -12.80 8.12
N GLU A 123 -2.40 -13.41 7.05
CA GLU A 123 -3.09 -14.47 6.32
C GLU A 123 -3.17 -15.70 7.23
N THR A 124 -4.38 -16.21 7.51
CA THR A 124 -4.58 -17.34 8.44
C THR A 124 -4.39 -18.69 7.78
N ASP A 125 -4.54 -18.75 6.45
CA ASP A 125 -4.61 -19.98 5.67
C ASP A 125 -3.53 -19.98 4.57
N TYR A 126 -2.92 -21.15 4.30
CA TYR A 126 -1.95 -21.34 3.21
C TYR A 126 -2.64 -21.49 1.84
N THR A 127 -3.95 -21.68 1.82
CA THR A 127 -4.75 -21.53 0.62
C THR A 127 -4.90 -20.04 0.36
N LEU A 128 -4.34 -19.58 -0.76
CA LEU A 128 -4.69 -18.27 -1.32
C LEU A 128 -6.21 -18.27 -1.48
N GLU A 129 -6.94 -17.73 -0.50
CA GLU A 129 -8.39 -17.58 -0.60
C GLU A 129 -8.61 -16.71 -1.83
N GLU A 130 -9.11 -17.31 -2.90
CA GLU A 130 -9.58 -16.54 -4.04
C GLU A 130 -10.65 -15.61 -3.49
N PRO A 131 -10.54 -14.28 -3.72
CA PRO A 131 -11.51 -13.35 -3.21
C PRO A 131 -12.89 -13.78 -3.67
N ILE A 132 -13.82 -13.93 -2.72
CA ILE A 132 -15.20 -14.37 -2.98
C ILE A 132 -15.79 -13.46 -4.05
N SER A 133 -15.73 -13.91 -5.29
CA SER A 133 -16.16 -13.14 -6.44
C SER A 133 -17.41 -13.82 -6.94
N PRO A 134 -18.61 -13.27 -6.68
CA PRO A 134 -19.83 -13.92 -7.11
C PRO A 134 -19.82 -14.04 -8.64
N THR A 135 -20.11 -15.25 -9.13
CA THR A 135 -20.26 -15.50 -10.57
C THR A 135 -21.58 -14.87 -11.02
N LEU A 136 -21.50 -13.64 -11.51
CA LEU A 136 -22.63 -12.85 -11.99
C LEU A 136 -22.67 -12.86 -13.52
N SER A 137 -23.87 -12.97 -14.07
CA SER A 137 -24.11 -12.84 -15.51
C SER A 137 -23.99 -11.38 -15.96
N ARG A 138 -23.60 -11.18 -17.23
CA ARG A 138 -23.50 -9.84 -17.82
C ARG A 138 -24.87 -9.17 -17.85
N GLY A 139 -24.95 -7.93 -17.38
CA GLY A 139 -26.19 -7.16 -17.23
C GLY A 139 -26.77 -7.16 -15.81
N GLN A 140 -26.37 -8.08 -14.94
CA GLN A 140 -26.73 -8.02 -13.52
C GLN A 140 -25.82 -7.05 -12.79
N VAL A 141 -26.42 -6.14 -12.00
CA VAL A 141 -25.66 -5.23 -11.17
C VAL A 141 -25.32 -5.92 -9.84
N PRO A 142 -24.02 -6.07 -9.49
CA PRO A 142 -23.65 -6.61 -8.20
C PRO A 142 -24.10 -5.67 -7.07
N GLU A 143 -24.56 -6.25 -5.97
CA GLU A 143 -24.78 -5.53 -4.73
C GLU A 143 -23.65 -5.84 -3.75
N LEU A 144 -23.19 -4.83 -3.01
CA LEU A 144 -22.06 -4.97 -2.08
C LEU A 144 -22.31 -6.02 -0.99
N TYR A 145 -23.59 -6.23 -0.65
CA TYR A 145 -24.04 -7.26 0.27
C TYR A 145 -23.64 -8.69 -0.12
N MET A 146 -23.35 -8.93 -1.41
CA MET A 146 -22.91 -10.24 -1.92
C MET A 146 -21.51 -10.62 -1.43
N TRP A 147 -20.66 -9.64 -1.14
CA TRP A 147 -19.33 -9.88 -0.56
C TRP A 147 -19.39 -9.91 0.96
N SER A 148 -20.03 -8.90 1.56
CA SER A 148 -20.16 -8.81 3.01
C SER A 148 -21.54 -8.32 3.39
N ARG A 149 -22.23 -9.18 4.14
CA ARG A 149 -23.59 -8.95 4.63
C ARG A 149 -23.65 -7.95 5.79
N ILE A 150 -22.62 -7.92 6.63
CA ILE A 150 -22.68 -7.26 7.96
C ILE A 150 -21.69 -6.11 8.09
N ASN A 151 -20.49 -6.26 7.54
CA ASN A 151 -19.44 -5.25 7.68
C ASN A 151 -18.55 -5.24 6.43
N PRO A 152 -18.91 -4.47 5.39
CA PRO A 152 -18.12 -4.41 4.18
C PRO A 152 -16.74 -3.80 4.46
N SER A 153 -15.72 -4.51 4.00
CA SER A 153 -14.33 -4.05 3.95
C SER A 153 -14.11 -3.11 2.77
N VAL A 154 -13.02 -2.34 2.83
CA VAL A 154 -12.54 -1.57 1.68
C VAL A 154 -12.26 -2.46 0.48
N GLU A 155 -11.77 -3.69 0.70
CA GLU A 155 -11.55 -4.63 -0.42
C GLU A 155 -12.86 -5.08 -1.04
N ASP A 156 -13.93 -5.22 -0.25
CA ASP A 156 -15.24 -5.61 -0.77
C ASP A 156 -15.79 -4.52 -1.69
N VAL A 157 -15.58 -3.25 -1.32
CA VAL A 157 -15.91 -2.09 -2.17
C VAL A 157 -15.11 -2.16 -3.47
N VAL A 158 -13.79 -2.37 -3.39
CA VAL A 158 -12.93 -2.45 -4.58
C VAL A 158 -13.33 -3.62 -5.50
N GLN A 159 -13.57 -4.79 -4.95
CA GLN A 159 -14.01 -5.96 -5.72
C GLN A 159 -15.38 -5.73 -6.34
N CYS A 160 -16.32 -5.17 -5.57
CA CYS A 160 -17.64 -4.81 -6.08
C CYS A 160 -17.54 -3.80 -7.23
N THR A 161 -16.69 -2.79 -7.13
CA THR A 161 -16.55 -1.77 -8.19
C THR A 161 -16.02 -2.34 -9.49
N LEU A 162 -14.96 -3.15 -9.41
CA LEU A 162 -14.40 -3.83 -10.57
C LEU A 162 -15.44 -4.76 -11.19
N LYS A 163 -16.15 -5.53 -10.35
CA LYS A 163 -17.17 -6.44 -10.83
C LYS A 163 -18.37 -5.72 -11.45
N THR A 164 -18.78 -4.59 -10.89
CA THR A 164 -19.83 -3.75 -11.48
C THR A 164 -19.38 -3.24 -12.84
N ALA A 165 -18.14 -2.77 -13.00
CA ALA A 165 -17.61 -2.31 -14.28
C ALA A 165 -17.43 -3.45 -15.32
N GLU A 166 -17.22 -4.69 -14.88
CA GLU A 166 -17.18 -5.87 -15.77
C GLU A 166 -18.58 -6.33 -16.22
N CYS A 167 -19.52 -6.40 -15.27
CA CYS A 167 -20.87 -6.93 -15.51
C CYS A 167 -21.77 -5.92 -16.20
N THR A 168 -21.57 -4.63 -15.92
CA THR A 168 -22.35 -3.51 -16.46
C THR A 168 -21.45 -2.65 -17.33
N ASP A 169 -21.96 -2.08 -18.42
CA ASP A 169 -21.18 -1.17 -19.26
C ASP A 169 -21.10 0.25 -18.63
N MET A 170 -20.92 0.32 -17.30
CA MET A 170 -20.72 1.57 -16.55
C MET A 170 -19.24 1.94 -16.51
N SER A 171 -18.94 3.24 -16.50
CA SER A 171 -17.58 3.70 -16.26
C SER A 171 -17.13 3.33 -14.84
N LEU A 172 -15.82 3.15 -14.63
CA LEU A 172 -15.29 2.81 -13.30
C LEU A 172 -15.67 3.87 -12.25
N SER A 173 -15.73 5.15 -12.64
CA SER A 173 -16.18 6.25 -11.78
C SER A 173 -17.65 6.12 -11.36
N GLN A 174 -18.52 5.73 -12.28
CA GLN A 174 -19.96 5.55 -12.00
C GLN A 174 -20.18 4.32 -11.12
N ALA A 175 -19.50 3.21 -11.42
CA ALA A 175 -19.47 2.02 -10.57
C ALA A 175 -18.98 2.36 -9.14
N TYR A 176 -17.94 3.20 -9.01
CA TYR A 176 -17.45 3.65 -7.72
C TYR A 176 -18.46 4.45 -6.91
N ARG A 177 -19.15 5.42 -7.53
CA ARG A 177 -20.20 6.19 -6.83
C ARG A 177 -21.35 5.30 -6.35
N ARG A 178 -21.77 4.34 -7.18
CA ARG A 178 -22.84 3.40 -6.82
C ARG A 178 -22.45 2.55 -5.61
N THR A 179 -21.25 1.96 -5.64
CA THR A 179 -20.76 1.07 -4.57
C THR A 179 -20.48 1.82 -3.28
N ILE A 180 -20.05 3.09 -3.33
CA ILE A 180 -19.95 3.94 -2.13
C ILE A 180 -21.34 4.20 -1.55
N ALA A 181 -22.36 4.46 -2.37
CA ALA A 181 -23.71 4.69 -1.88
C ALA A 181 -24.26 3.45 -1.14
N SER A 182 -24.03 2.24 -1.68
CA SER A 182 -24.42 1.00 -1.01
C SER A 182 -23.58 0.75 0.25
N TYR A 183 -22.29 1.05 0.23
CA TYR A 183 -21.41 1.02 1.40
C TYR A 183 -21.93 1.90 2.55
N HIS A 184 -22.28 3.15 2.26
CA HIS A 184 -22.86 4.05 3.25
C HIS A 184 -24.20 3.57 3.79
N ALA A 185 -25.06 3.03 2.93
CA ALA A 185 -26.35 2.48 3.36
C ALA A 185 -26.16 1.33 4.36
N ILE A 186 -25.25 0.38 4.08
CA ILE A 186 -24.96 -0.74 4.97
C ILE A 186 -24.36 -0.23 6.30
N HIS A 187 -23.46 0.75 6.25
CA HIS A 187 -22.87 1.32 7.47
C HIS A 187 -23.87 2.07 8.33
N ALA A 188 -24.75 2.88 7.74
CA ALA A 188 -25.81 3.58 8.44
C ALA A 188 -26.77 2.57 9.10
N GLU A 189 -27.18 1.54 8.35
CA GLU A 189 -28.05 0.49 8.86
C GLU A 189 -27.41 -0.26 10.04
N ARG A 190 -26.12 -0.58 9.95
CA ARG A 190 -25.37 -1.21 11.05
C ARG A 190 -25.32 -0.32 12.29
N GLU A 191 -25.02 0.97 12.13
CA GLU A 191 -24.98 1.91 13.24
C GLU A 191 -26.35 2.00 13.94
N HIS A 192 -27.43 2.10 13.16
CA HIS A 192 -28.79 2.10 13.69
C HIS A 192 -29.11 0.82 14.46
N ARG A 193 -28.76 -0.35 13.92
CA ARG A 193 -28.93 -1.64 14.61
C ARG A 193 -28.19 -1.68 15.94
N MET A 194 -26.92 -1.25 15.97
CA MET A 194 -26.12 -1.25 17.20
C MET A 194 -26.70 -0.32 18.27
N ARG A 195 -27.12 0.90 17.88
CA ARG A 195 -27.77 1.85 18.80
C ARG A 195 -29.07 1.28 19.35
N HIS A 196 -29.90 0.71 18.49
CA HIS A 196 -31.18 0.12 18.90
C HIS A 196 -30.99 -1.06 19.83
N ALA A 197 -30.05 -1.97 19.53
CA ALA A 197 -29.74 -3.12 20.38
C ALA A 197 -29.28 -2.69 21.79
N ILE A 198 -28.47 -1.64 21.90
CA ILE A 198 -28.06 -1.09 23.21
C ILE A 198 -29.26 -0.51 23.96
N LEU A 199 -30.13 0.24 23.26
CA LEU A 199 -31.33 0.84 23.86
C LEU A 199 -32.31 -0.23 24.37
N GLU A 200 -32.55 -1.27 23.58
CA GLU A 200 -33.36 -2.43 23.96
C GLU A 200 -32.76 -3.18 25.15
N ALA A 201 -31.45 -3.45 25.12
CA ALA A 201 -30.80 -4.11 26.23
C ALA A 201 -30.94 -3.29 27.53
N ARG A 202 -30.77 -1.97 27.47
CA ARG A 202 -30.97 -1.09 28.63
C ARG A 202 -32.42 -1.05 29.10
N SER A 203 -33.39 -1.01 28.19
CA SER A 203 -34.82 -1.02 28.56
C SER A 203 -35.22 -2.33 29.23
N LEU A 204 -34.54 -3.43 28.89
CA LEU A 204 -34.66 -4.75 29.54
C LEU A 204 -33.85 -4.87 30.85
N GLY A 205 -33.18 -3.80 31.29
CA GLY A 205 -32.42 -3.77 32.54
C GLY A 205 -30.98 -4.26 32.45
N ALA A 206 -30.41 -4.40 31.25
CA ALA A 206 -28.99 -4.73 31.10
C ALA A 206 -28.10 -3.54 31.52
N GLU A 207 -27.24 -3.77 32.50
CA GLU A 207 -26.18 -2.83 32.89
C GLU A 207 -24.90 -3.15 32.12
N PHE A 208 -24.38 -2.15 31.42
CA PHE A 208 -23.11 -2.27 30.70
C PHE A 208 -21.97 -1.76 31.58
N GLY A 209 -20.78 -2.36 31.42
CA GLY A 209 -19.55 -1.83 32.03
C GLY A 209 -19.17 -0.44 31.49
N PRO A 210 -18.03 0.11 31.93
CA PRO A 210 -17.63 1.46 31.57
C PRO A 210 -17.48 1.62 30.07
N THR A 211 -18.09 2.68 29.54
CA THR A 211 -18.09 3.02 28.11
C THR A 211 -16.67 3.30 27.60
N GLU A 212 -16.45 3.22 26.28
CA GLU A 212 -15.14 3.55 25.71
C GLU A 212 -14.71 4.99 26.04
N THR A 213 -15.66 5.92 26.10
CA THR A 213 -15.46 7.31 26.55
C THR A 213 -14.99 7.38 28.01
N GLU A 214 -15.65 6.66 28.92
CA GLU A 214 -15.21 6.60 30.33
C GLU A 214 -13.84 5.95 30.46
N ARG A 215 -13.58 4.88 29.71
CA ARG A 215 -12.24 4.27 29.65
C ARG A 215 -11.19 5.24 29.13
N GLY A 216 -11.55 6.12 28.19
CA GLY A 216 -10.73 7.24 27.73
C GLY A 216 -10.39 8.20 28.86
N PHE A 217 -11.41 8.73 29.55
CA PHE A 217 -11.21 9.64 30.69
C PHE A 217 -10.40 9.04 31.82
N ILE A 218 -10.59 7.75 32.13
CA ILE A 218 -9.78 7.05 33.14
C ILE A 218 -8.30 6.98 32.73
N LYS A 219 -8.00 6.86 31.44
CA LYS A 219 -6.61 6.89 30.95
C LYS A 219 -6.05 8.31 30.98
N GLU A 220 -6.84 9.29 30.55
CA GLU A 220 -6.44 10.70 30.55
C GLU A 220 -6.15 11.20 31.96
N SER A 221 -7.01 10.89 32.93
CA SER A 221 -6.79 11.26 34.33
C SER A 221 -5.49 10.68 34.88
N ARG A 222 -5.22 9.40 34.61
CA ARG A 222 -3.96 8.76 35.02
C ARG A 222 -2.72 9.42 34.41
N GLU A 223 -2.79 9.87 33.17
CA GLU A 223 -1.68 10.59 32.53
C GLU A 223 -1.54 12.01 33.07
N LEU A 224 -2.65 12.69 33.39
CA LEU A 224 -2.64 14.01 34.03
C LEU A 224 -2.04 13.95 35.44
N ASP A 225 -2.36 12.92 36.22
CA ASP A 225 -1.80 12.72 37.57
C ASP A 225 -0.27 12.52 37.51
N LYS A 226 0.19 11.70 36.54
CA LYS A 226 1.64 11.52 36.27
C LYS A 226 2.30 12.84 35.86
N TRP A 227 1.66 13.61 34.99
CA TRP A 227 2.17 14.90 34.53
C TRP A 227 2.23 15.93 35.66
N ALA A 228 1.21 15.98 36.52
CA ALA A 228 1.18 16.86 37.68
C ALA A 228 2.30 16.54 38.68
N ALA A 229 2.53 15.26 38.97
CA ALA A 229 3.62 14.82 39.84
C ALA A 229 5.01 15.20 39.27
N LEU A 230 5.20 15.05 37.94
CA LEU A 230 6.45 15.45 37.28
C LEU A 230 6.69 16.96 37.39
N ASN A 231 5.67 17.78 37.15
CA ASN A 231 5.79 19.23 37.24
C ASN A 231 6.03 19.73 38.67
N GLN A 232 5.42 19.08 39.66
CA GLN A 232 5.70 19.37 41.06
C GLN A 232 7.15 19.04 41.43
N GLY A 233 7.72 17.96 40.89
CA GLY A 233 9.13 17.64 41.02
C GLY A 233 10.05 18.70 40.39
N VAL A 234 9.70 19.22 39.21
CA VAL A 234 10.45 20.29 38.52
C VAL A 234 10.46 21.60 39.32
N GLN A 235 9.34 21.97 39.95
CA GLN A 235 9.28 23.18 40.79
C GLN A 235 10.12 23.07 42.07
N LEU A 236 10.33 21.87 42.61
CA LEU A 236 11.20 21.65 43.77
C LEU A 236 12.70 21.58 43.39
N GLU A 237 13.03 21.09 42.19
CA GLU A 237 14.39 21.08 41.67
C GLU A 237 14.87 22.46 41.17
N GLU A 238 14.00 23.35 40.67
CA GLU A 238 14.36 24.76 40.38
C GLU A 238 14.62 25.59 41.65
N ALA A 239 14.05 25.21 42.80
CA ALA A 239 14.34 25.84 44.09
C ALA A 239 15.63 25.31 44.76
N THR A 240 16.19 24.21 44.26
CA THR A 240 17.41 23.60 44.79
C THR A 240 18.29 23.11 43.64
N GLU A 241 19.11 24.01 43.08
CA GLU A 241 20.19 23.62 42.17
C GLU A 241 21.17 22.68 42.87
N THR A 242 20.92 21.38 42.80
CA THR A 242 21.91 20.33 43.00
C THR A 242 21.84 19.37 41.82
N PRO A 243 22.97 19.07 41.14
CA PRO A 243 22.97 18.25 39.95
C PRO A 243 22.71 16.78 40.33
N SER A 244 21.44 16.35 40.26
CA SER A 244 21.10 14.94 40.41
C SER A 244 21.54 14.18 39.15
N LYS A 245 22.28 13.08 39.37
CA LYS A 245 22.85 12.23 38.32
C LYS A 245 21.73 11.60 37.50
N ARG A 246 21.40 12.22 36.35
CA ARG A 246 20.73 11.51 35.26
C ARG A 246 21.63 10.38 34.80
N GLU A 247 21.17 9.15 35.01
CA GLU A 247 21.79 7.97 34.44
C GLU A 247 22.02 8.18 32.95
N HIS A 248 23.25 7.89 32.51
CA HIS A 248 23.71 8.17 31.16
C HIS A 248 22.93 7.28 30.20
N ARG A 249 21.83 7.79 29.64
CA ARG A 249 21.14 7.17 28.50
C ARG A 249 22.17 6.98 27.41
N VAL A 250 22.50 5.72 27.12
CA VAL A 250 23.45 5.34 26.06
C VAL A 250 22.90 5.91 24.76
N LYS A 251 23.56 6.95 24.24
CA LYS A 251 23.29 7.47 22.90
C LYS A 251 23.72 6.38 21.93
N ARG A 252 22.77 5.85 21.16
CA ARG A 252 23.05 4.99 20.02
C ARG A 252 24.04 5.74 19.11
N THR A 253 25.22 5.17 18.90
CA THR A 253 26.38 5.80 18.23
C THR A 253 26.28 5.80 16.71
N ASP A 254 25.13 5.39 16.16
CA ASP A 254 24.90 5.36 14.72
C ASP A 254 24.10 6.61 14.34
N MET A 255 24.82 7.69 14.05
CA MET A 255 24.27 8.99 13.62
C MET A 255 23.66 8.98 12.21
N THR A 256 23.37 7.81 11.63
CA THR A 256 22.67 7.71 10.35
C THR A 256 21.16 7.53 10.56
N PHE A 257 20.54 8.49 11.24
CA PHE A 257 19.10 8.71 11.17
C PHE A 257 18.86 10.00 10.37
N THR A 258 18.99 9.88 9.05
CA THR A 258 19.17 11.00 8.11
C THR A 258 17.98 11.93 7.95
N ASN A 259 16.85 11.69 8.62
CA ASN A 259 15.66 12.57 8.53
C ASN A 259 15.00 12.91 9.88
N GLY A 260 15.64 12.56 11.02
CA GLY A 260 15.03 12.80 12.33
C GLY A 260 15.06 14.23 12.81
N ALA A 261 16.15 14.95 12.49
CA ALA A 261 16.28 16.36 12.84
C ALA A 261 15.20 17.19 12.15
N ALA A 262 15.02 17.01 10.83
CA ALA A 262 13.96 17.68 10.07
C ALA A 262 12.55 17.36 10.60
N TYR A 263 12.31 16.13 11.05
CA TYR A 263 11.05 15.76 11.68
C TYR A 263 10.84 16.48 13.03
N MET A 264 11.87 16.51 13.89
CA MET A 264 11.81 17.21 15.18
C MET A 264 11.65 18.72 15.01
N ASP A 265 12.34 19.32 14.04
CA ASP A 265 12.22 20.75 13.72
C ASP A 265 10.82 21.09 13.20
N SER A 266 10.24 20.22 12.35
CA SER A 266 8.85 20.36 11.87
C SER A 266 7.82 20.18 12.99
N ALA A 267 8.08 19.30 13.95
CA ALA A 267 7.20 19.10 15.09
C ALA A 267 7.28 20.29 16.07
N GLN A 268 8.47 20.85 16.26
CA GLN A 268 8.68 22.02 17.11
C GLN A 268 8.05 23.27 16.51
N SER A 269 8.11 23.48 15.19
CA SER A 269 7.46 24.62 14.52
C SER A 269 5.93 24.55 14.56
N LEU A 270 5.36 23.33 14.52
CA LEU A 270 3.92 23.11 14.73
C LEU A 270 3.50 23.39 16.18
N THR A 271 4.35 23.05 17.15
CA THR A 271 4.06 23.23 18.58
C THR A 271 4.24 24.68 19.03
N SER A 272 5.18 25.41 18.45
CA SER A 272 5.42 26.82 18.76
C SER A 272 4.47 27.79 18.04
N GLY A 273 3.54 27.29 17.22
CA GLY A 273 2.58 28.10 16.49
C GLY A 273 3.21 29.04 15.45
N GLN A 274 4.50 28.86 15.14
CA GLN A 274 5.23 29.61 14.12
C GLN A 274 5.27 28.81 12.82
N ALA A 275 4.11 28.45 12.28
CA ALA A 275 4.02 28.09 10.87
C ALA A 275 4.06 29.38 10.05
N VAL A 276 5.28 29.91 9.85
CA VAL A 276 5.55 30.87 8.79
C VAL A 276 5.22 30.17 7.49
N LEU A 277 4.15 30.63 6.85
CA LEU A 277 3.81 30.31 5.48
C LEU A 277 4.99 30.81 4.62
N GLU A 278 5.96 29.95 4.32
CA GLU A 278 6.92 30.23 3.26
C GLU A 278 6.13 30.34 1.96
N GLN A 279 5.83 31.58 1.60
CA GLN A 279 5.35 31.97 0.30
C GLN A 279 6.43 31.59 -0.70
N HIS A 280 6.30 30.41 -1.29
CA HIS A 280 6.87 30.18 -2.61
C HIS A 280 6.28 31.25 -3.53
N THR A 281 7.10 32.23 -3.88
CA THR A 281 6.88 33.09 -5.05
C THR A 281 6.95 32.22 -6.30
N ALA A 282 5.90 31.44 -6.52
CA ALA A 282 5.56 30.90 -7.81
C ALA A 282 4.79 32.00 -8.54
N SER A 283 5.38 32.49 -9.62
CA SER A 283 4.71 33.29 -10.64
C SER A 283 3.29 32.76 -10.89
N GLU A 284 2.30 33.64 -10.80
CA GLU A 284 0.91 33.36 -11.13
C GLU A 284 0.82 32.57 -12.44
N PRO A 285 0.31 31.32 -12.42
CA PRO A 285 -0.18 30.74 -13.65
C PRO A 285 -1.45 31.50 -14.02
N THR A 286 -1.40 32.15 -15.18
CA THR A 286 -2.57 32.68 -15.88
C THR A 286 -3.74 31.69 -15.74
N PRO A 287 -4.95 32.12 -15.36
CA PRO A 287 -6.08 31.21 -15.23
C PRO A 287 -6.34 30.55 -16.58
N GLN A 288 -5.91 29.29 -16.70
CA GLN A 288 -6.31 28.44 -17.81
C GLN A 288 -7.82 28.22 -17.67
N PRO A 289 -8.58 28.30 -18.78
CA PRO A 289 -10.02 28.16 -18.73
C PRO A 289 -10.35 26.81 -18.11
N ALA A 290 -11.33 26.82 -17.18
CA ALA A 290 -11.85 25.64 -16.53
C ALA A 290 -11.98 24.49 -17.55
N HIS A 291 -11.13 23.47 -17.38
CA HIS A 291 -11.41 22.19 -18.01
C HIS A 291 -12.71 21.72 -17.38
N THR A 292 -13.78 21.77 -18.15
CA THR A 292 -15.03 21.09 -17.83
C THR A 292 -14.71 19.62 -17.69
N SER A 293 -14.32 19.18 -16.49
CA SER A 293 -14.22 17.76 -16.19
C SER A 293 -15.61 17.19 -16.41
N SER A 294 -15.76 16.29 -17.37
CA SER A 294 -16.99 15.53 -17.51
C SER A 294 -17.36 14.98 -16.13
N PRO A 295 -18.63 15.04 -15.71
CA PRO A 295 -19.06 14.50 -14.43
C PRO A 295 -18.64 13.03 -14.25
N ASP A 296 -18.28 12.32 -15.31
CA ASP A 296 -17.82 10.93 -15.29
C ASP A 296 -16.33 10.74 -14.92
N ASP A 297 -15.53 11.80 -14.80
CA ASP A 297 -14.08 11.69 -14.60
C ASP A 297 -13.63 11.76 -13.12
N TYR A 298 -14.39 11.12 -12.23
CA TYR A 298 -14.13 11.16 -10.78
C TYR A 298 -12.85 10.43 -10.38
N LEU A 299 -12.51 9.35 -11.09
CA LEU A 299 -11.29 8.56 -10.84
C LEU A 299 -10.08 9.05 -11.67
N GLY A 300 -10.23 10.12 -12.46
CA GLY A 300 -9.22 10.55 -13.44
C GLY A 300 -9.05 9.54 -14.59
N ILE A 301 -10.14 8.87 -14.97
CA ILE A 301 -10.23 7.83 -16.00
C ILE A 301 -11.16 8.29 -17.12
N ALA A 302 -11.07 9.55 -17.54
CA ALA A 302 -11.76 9.97 -18.75
C ALA A 302 -11.31 9.04 -19.88
N SER A 303 -12.23 8.15 -20.25
CA SER A 303 -12.27 7.46 -21.51
C SER A 303 -12.18 8.54 -22.59
N ARG A 304 -10.97 8.74 -23.10
CA ARG A 304 -10.81 9.26 -24.46
C ARG A 304 -11.18 8.10 -25.37
N GLY A 305 -12.47 8.00 -25.68
CA GLY A 305 -12.89 7.48 -26.97
C GLY A 305 -12.31 8.33 -28.09
#